data_AF-A0A9E3CTL1-F1
#
_entry.id   AF-A0A9E3CTL1-F1
#
_cell.length_a   1.000
_cell.length_b   1.000
_cell.length_c   1.000
_cell.angle_alpha   90.00
_cell.angle_beta   90.00
_cell.angle_gamma   90.00
#
_symmetry.space_group_name_H-M   'P 1'
#
loop_
_entity.id
_entity.type
_entity.pdbx_description
1 polymer ?
#
loop_
_entity_poly.entity_id
_entity_poly.type
_entity_poly.pdbx_seq_one_letter_code
_entity_poly.pdbx_strand_id
1 'polypeptide(L)'
;MRALATILASLAALIPGATGAERTAHSGPTSVVRIDSVGFISGEAKPAYLMTRTALSSPSYDVIDDQGAVVMSRTVPEHPQGSWSTTYPYVYRLDLSGLHAVGTYRVQVHGSAATTSPPFEVVASPATLWQPVVADAVRFFQNQRDGTDQVAGPLNREPAHRHDAAARIYRTPRFPHPYRSDRIQGRLHRIGHRTVDVEGGWFDAGDYLKFTHTAAYADVLLEASQRALAGSAPQSLVDEARFGEKWL
;
A
#
# COMPACT_ATOMS: atom_id res chain seq x y z
N MET A 1 -22.34 -30.06 71.17
CA MET A 1 -21.20 -29.48 70.44
C MET A 1 -21.65 -29.17 69.01
N ARG A 2 -21.56 -27.87 68.65
CA ARG A 2 -21.49 -27.28 67.31
C ARG A 2 -22.64 -27.54 66.31
N ALA A 3 -23.54 -26.55 66.26
CA ALA A 3 -24.26 -26.14 65.05
C ALA A 3 -23.27 -25.68 63.97
N LEU A 4 -23.61 -25.89 62.70
CA LEU A 4 -23.15 -25.02 61.61
C LEU A 4 -24.28 -24.92 60.57
N ALA A 5 -24.92 -23.77 60.54
CA ALA A 5 -25.89 -23.36 59.53
C ALA A 5 -25.16 -22.74 58.34
N THR A 6 -25.71 -22.99 57.17
CA THR A 6 -25.31 -22.51 55.85
C THR A 6 -25.29 -20.98 55.79
N ILE A 7 -24.19 -20.40 55.28
CA ILE A 7 -24.16 -19.01 54.82
C ILE A 7 -23.59 -19.00 53.39
N LEU A 8 -24.44 -18.72 52.42
CA LEU A 8 -24.06 -18.28 51.09
C LEU A 8 -23.45 -16.87 51.22
N ALA A 9 -22.17 -16.73 50.88
CA ALA A 9 -21.54 -15.42 50.70
C ALA A 9 -21.42 -15.11 49.21
N SER A 10 -22.26 -14.19 48.74
CA SER A 10 -22.20 -13.59 47.41
C SER A 10 -20.97 -12.68 47.34
N LEU A 11 -19.94 -13.08 46.60
CA LEU A 11 -18.78 -12.23 46.31
C LEU A 11 -19.07 -11.40 45.07
N ALA A 12 -19.59 -10.18 45.28
CA ALA A 12 -19.65 -9.16 44.23
C ALA A 12 -18.22 -8.67 43.97
N ALA A 13 -17.63 -9.09 42.86
CA ALA A 13 -16.36 -8.56 42.40
C ALA A 13 -16.57 -7.11 41.93
N LEU A 14 -15.95 -6.17 42.64
CA LEU A 14 -15.74 -4.79 42.21
C LEU A 14 -15.00 -4.82 40.85
N ILE A 15 -15.69 -4.46 39.77
CA ILE A 15 -15.05 -4.14 38.50
C ILE A 15 -14.55 -2.71 38.63
N PRO A 16 -13.23 -2.42 38.58
CA PRO A 16 -12.75 -1.05 38.51
C PRO A 16 -13.36 -0.41 37.27
N GLY A 17 -14.13 0.65 37.47
CA GLY A 17 -14.67 1.46 36.39
C GLY A 17 -13.52 1.93 35.52
N ALA A 18 -13.46 1.43 34.28
CA ALA A 18 -12.63 2.03 33.25
C ALA A 18 -13.14 3.46 33.09
N THR A 19 -12.42 4.41 33.68
CA THR A 19 -12.55 5.83 33.33
C THR A 19 -12.38 5.88 31.82
N GLY A 20 -13.47 6.12 31.10
CA GLY A 20 -13.44 6.32 29.67
C GLY A 20 -12.43 7.42 29.41
N ALA A 21 -11.30 7.06 28.81
CA ALA A 21 -10.45 8.05 28.18
C ALA A 21 -11.36 8.74 27.15
N GLU A 22 -11.77 9.97 27.43
CA GLU A 22 -12.38 10.82 26.44
C GLU A 22 -11.42 10.80 25.24
N ARG A 23 -11.86 10.14 24.16
CA ARG A 23 -11.22 10.32 22.87
C ARG A 23 -11.46 11.79 22.54
N THR A 24 -10.51 12.65 22.89
CA THR A 24 -10.45 13.97 22.30
C THR A 24 -10.44 13.73 20.80
N ALA A 25 -11.56 14.07 20.15
CA ALA A 25 -11.65 14.03 18.71
C ALA A 25 -10.60 15.04 18.23
N HIS A 26 -9.43 14.54 17.87
CA HIS A 26 -8.42 15.35 17.20
C HIS A 26 -9.08 15.77 15.90
N SER A 27 -9.56 17.02 15.86
CA SER A 27 -9.96 17.62 14.60
C SER A 27 -8.71 17.54 13.74
N GLY A 28 -8.78 16.80 12.63
CA GLY A 28 -7.64 16.64 11.73
C GLY A 28 -7.08 18.01 11.31
N PRO A 29 -5.87 18.07 10.75
CA PRO A 29 -5.26 19.33 10.36
C PRO A 29 -6.20 20.14 9.43
N THR A 30 -6.24 21.46 9.65
CA THR A 30 -7.10 22.40 8.90
C THR A 30 -6.62 22.57 7.45
N SER A 31 -5.34 22.29 7.20
CA SER A 31 -4.71 22.24 5.89
C SER A 31 -3.62 21.16 5.83
N VAL A 32 -3.46 20.55 4.66
CA VAL A 32 -2.43 19.51 4.41
C VAL A 32 -1.82 19.74 3.02
N VAL A 33 -0.50 19.59 2.90
CA VAL A 33 0.17 19.46 1.60
C VAL A 33 0.39 17.99 1.30
N ARG A 34 -0.18 17.50 0.20
CA ARG A 34 0.15 16.20 -0.39
C ARG A 34 1.14 16.36 -1.51
N ILE A 35 2.16 15.50 -1.51
CA ILE A 35 3.27 15.51 -2.45
C ILE A 35 3.69 14.07 -2.71
N ASP A 36 4.33 13.82 -3.85
CA ASP A 36 4.91 12.50 -4.11
C ASP A 36 6.04 12.24 -3.10
N SER A 37 5.83 11.22 -2.26
CA SER A 37 6.78 10.83 -1.21
C SER A 37 7.95 10.01 -1.74
N VAL A 38 7.84 9.46 -2.95
CA VAL A 38 8.99 8.84 -3.64
C VAL A 38 9.95 9.94 -4.07
N GLY A 39 9.41 11.06 -4.57
CA GLY A 39 10.16 12.26 -4.94
C GLY A 39 9.97 12.61 -6.42
N PHE A 40 10.88 13.41 -6.95
CA PHE A 40 10.84 13.91 -8.32
C PHE A 40 12.20 13.85 -9.01
N ILE A 41 12.20 13.85 -10.33
CA ILE A 41 13.35 13.97 -11.21
C ILE A 41 13.60 15.43 -11.57
N SER A 42 14.86 15.86 -11.59
CA SER A 42 15.23 17.19 -12.05
C SER A 42 14.69 17.47 -13.45
N GLY A 43 14.04 18.62 -13.63
CA GLY A 43 13.44 19.01 -14.92
C GLY A 43 12.03 18.47 -15.20
N GLU A 44 11.49 17.56 -14.39
CA GLU A 44 10.12 17.10 -14.59
C GLU A 44 9.05 18.03 -13.99
N ALA A 45 7.78 17.76 -14.31
CA ALA A 45 6.64 18.43 -13.68
C ALA A 45 6.45 17.97 -12.23
N LYS A 46 6.37 18.89 -11.28
CA LYS A 46 6.34 18.58 -9.84
C LYS A 46 5.09 19.15 -9.17
N PRO A 47 3.93 18.49 -9.30
CA PRO A 47 2.71 18.94 -8.63
C PRO A 47 2.74 18.60 -7.14
N ALA A 48 2.33 19.55 -6.31
CA ALA A 48 1.88 19.29 -4.95
C ALA A 48 0.45 19.80 -4.78
N TYR A 49 -0.24 19.34 -3.75
CA TYR A 49 -1.65 19.67 -3.53
C TYR A 49 -1.85 20.19 -2.11
N LEU A 50 -2.18 21.48 -2.00
CA LEU A 50 -2.65 22.07 -0.76
C LEU A 50 -4.15 21.81 -0.62
N MET A 51 -4.53 21.08 0.41
CA MET A 51 -5.90 20.69 0.70
C MET A 51 -6.37 21.42 1.96
N THR A 52 -7.44 22.21 1.88
CA THR A 52 -7.90 23.05 2.99
C THR A 52 -9.39 22.89 3.28
N ARG A 53 -9.76 23.18 4.53
CA ARG A 53 -11.16 23.21 5.00
C ARG A 53 -11.95 24.42 4.51
N THR A 54 -11.27 25.53 4.29
CA THR A 54 -11.87 26.81 3.88
C THR A 54 -11.17 27.35 2.63
N ALA A 55 -11.90 28.12 1.83
CA ALA A 55 -11.30 28.88 0.74
C ALA A 55 -10.23 29.82 1.29
N LEU A 56 -9.19 30.08 0.50
CA LEU A 56 -8.07 30.90 0.91
C LEU A 56 -8.12 32.25 0.20
N SER A 57 -7.59 33.28 0.87
CA SER A 57 -7.38 34.59 0.27
C SER A 57 -5.88 34.86 0.22
N SER A 58 -5.31 34.79 -0.98
CA SER A 58 -3.91 35.15 -1.28
C SER A 58 -2.82 34.46 -0.43
N PRO A 59 -2.84 33.13 -0.17
CA PRO A 59 -1.72 32.50 0.51
C PRO A 59 -0.49 32.40 -0.41
N SER A 60 0.68 32.34 0.21
CA SER A 60 1.95 32.04 -0.45
C SER A 60 2.52 30.72 0.05
N TYR A 61 3.49 30.20 -0.68
CA TYR A 61 4.29 29.08 -0.22
C TYR A 61 5.74 29.25 -0.65
N ASP A 62 6.60 28.72 0.20
CA ASP A 62 8.02 28.57 -0.05
C ASP A 62 8.36 27.10 -0.24
N VAL A 63 9.41 26.83 -1.02
CA VAL A 63 10.15 25.58 -0.95
C VAL A 63 11.43 25.86 -0.18
N ILE A 64 11.66 25.10 0.88
CA ILE A 64 12.87 25.16 1.69
C ILE A 64 13.70 23.90 1.49
N ASP A 65 15.02 24.04 1.49
CA ASP A 65 15.95 22.90 1.54
C ASP A 65 16.06 22.30 2.96
N ASP A 66 16.88 21.28 3.12
CA ASP A 66 17.11 20.60 4.40
C ASP A 66 17.89 21.45 5.42
N GLN A 67 18.56 22.52 4.98
CA GLN A 67 19.16 23.54 5.86
C GLN A 67 18.17 24.65 6.25
N GLY A 68 16.95 24.64 5.69
CA GLY A 68 15.92 25.63 5.95
C GLY A 68 16.03 26.91 5.11
N ALA A 69 16.92 26.94 4.11
CA ALA A 69 17.01 28.05 3.18
C ALA A 69 15.88 28.00 2.15
N VAL A 70 15.26 29.15 1.89
CA VAL A 70 14.21 29.30 0.88
C VAL A 70 14.84 29.27 -0.51
N VAL A 71 14.53 28.25 -1.29
CA VAL A 71 15.04 28.05 -2.65
C VAL A 71 14.02 28.43 -3.73
N MET A 72 12.75 28.60 -3.35
CA MET A 72 11.67 29.05 -4.22
C MET A 72 10.57 29.70 -3.39
N SER A 73 9.99 30.80 -3.87
CA SER A 73 8.80 31.43 -3.29
C SER A 73 7.76 31.68 -4.36
N ARG A 74 6.50 31.34 -4.08
CA ARG A 74 5.38 31.49 -5.03
C ARG A 74 4.08 31.84 -4.29
N THR A 75 3.10 32.32 -5.04
CA THR A 75 1.72 32.46 -4.58
C THR A 75 0.95 31.17 -4.88
N VAL A 76 0.04 30.80 -3.98
CA VAL A 76 -0.95 29.74 -4.23
C VAL A 76 -1.94 30.27 -5.28
N PRO A 77 -2.42 29.44 -6.22
CA PRO A 77 -3.47 29.84 -7.16
C PRO A 77 -4.70 30.40 -6.44
N GLU A 78 -5.30 31.45 -7.01
CA GLU A 78 -6.48 32.11 -6.42
C GLU A 78 -7.68 31.18 -6.29
N HIS A 79 -7.86 30.28 -7.26
CA HIS A 79 -9.00 29.38 -7.30
C HIS A 79 -8.58 27.92 -7.05
N PRO A 80 -9.34 27.19 -6.22
CA PRO A 80 -9.16 25.76 -6.05
C PRO A 80 -9.50 25.03 -7.37
N GLN A 81 -8.85 23.90 -7.62
CA GLN A 81 -9.11 23.05 -8.78
C GLN A 81 -10.17 21.97 -8.51
N GLY A 82 -10.60 21.81 -7.26
CA GLY A 82 -11.64 20.86 -6.89
C GLY A 82 -11.70 20.56 -5.41
N SER A 83 -12.37 19.45 -5.09
CA SER A 83 -12.58 18.92 -3.74
C SER A 83 -12.06 17.49 -3.65
N TRP A 84 -11.43 17.14 -2.53
CA TRP A 84 -11.02 15.76 -2.25
C TRP A 84 -12.03 15.03 -1.35
N SER A 85 -12.57 15.73 -0.35
CA SER A 85 -13.53 15.16 0.60
C SER A 85 -14.34 16.26 1.28
N THR A 86 -15.34 15.90 2.08
CA THR A 86 -16.06 16.86 2.93
C THR A 86 -15.15 17.58 3.92
N THR A 87 -14.05 16.96 4.34
CA THR A 87 -13.04 17.60 5.19
C THR A 87 -12.12 18.54 4.41
N TYR A 88 -11.88 18.28 3.13
CA TYR A 88 -11.00 19.10 2.29
C TYR A 88 -11.71 19.49 0.98
N PRO A 89 -12.69 20.41 1.06
CA PRO A 89 -13.47 20.85 -0.09
C PRO A 89 -12.71 21.77 -1.05
N TYR A 90 -11.53 22.28 -0.66
CA TYR A 90 -10.72 23.18 -1.48
C TYR A 90 -9.33 22.60 -1.70
N VAL A 91 -9.02 22.23 -2.94
CA VAL A 91 -7.72 21.67 -3.34
C VAL A 91 -7.04 22.61 -4.33
N TYR A 92 -5.85 23.08 -3.98
CA TYR A 92 -5.02 23.95 -4.80
C TYR A 92 -3.80 23.17 -5.29
N ARG A 93 -3.56 23.16 -6.60
CA ARG A 93 -2.34 22.59 -7.17
C ARG A 93 -1.21 23.61 -7.07
N LEU A 94 -0.17 23.25 -6.34
CA LEU A 94 1.09 23.97 -6.25
C LEU A 94 2.04 23.43 -7.32
N ASP A 95 2.76 24.33 -8.00
CA ASP A 95 3.68 23.98 -9.07
C ASP A 95 5.13 24.20 -8.62
N LEU A 96 5.84 23.09 -8.39
CA LEU A 96 7.23 23.08 -7.96
C LEU A 96 8.18 22.83 -9.15
N SER A 97 7.69 22.84 -10.40
CA SER A 97 8.45 22.36 -11.56
C SER A 97 9.71 23.18 -11.86
N GLY A 98 9.78 24.43 -11.38
CA GLY A 98 10.99 25.26 -11.43
C GLY A 98 12.11 24.82 -10.48
N LEU A 99 11.89 23.81 -9.65
CA LEU A 99 12.88 23.23 -8.75
C LEU A 99 13.68 22.18 -9.54
N HIS A 100 14.95 22.48 -9.80
CA HIS A 100 15.85 21.62 -10.58
C HIS A 100 17.04 21.11 -9.78
N ALA A 101 17.44 21.83 -8.73
CA ALA A 101 18.53 21.42 -7.87
C ALA A 101 18.19 20.08 -7.21
N VAL A 102 19.17 19.18 -7.19
CA VAL A 102 19.07 17.90 -6.49
C VAL A 102 19.19 18.16 -5.00
N GLY A 103 18.34 17.54 -4.21
CA GLY A 103 18.32 17.71 -2.76
C GLY A 103 17.03 17.25 -2.12
N THR A 104 16.93 17.48 -0.81
CA THR A 104 15.74 17.19 -0.01
C THR A 104 15.06 18.51 0.34
N TYR A 105 13.74 18.57 0.19
CA TYR A 105 12.97 19.80 0.29
C TYR A 105 11.69 19.62 1.10
N ARG A 106 11.11 20.74 1.52
CA ARG A 106 9.74 20.83 2.05
C ARG A 106 9.02 22.00 1.42
N VAL A 107 7.70 21.86 1.25
CA VAL A 107 6.82 22.99 0.95
C VAL A 107 6.34 23.58 2.27
N GLN A 108 6.54 24.87 2.46
CA GLN A 108 6.01 25.64 3.59
C GLN A 108 4.96 26.62 3.09
N VAL A 109 3.70 26.37 3.44
CA VAL A 109 2.59 27.27 3.12
C VAL A 109 2.45 28.29 4.23
N HIS A 110 2.17 29.54 3.86
CA HIS A 110 2.00 30.66 4.77
C HIS A 110 0.55 31.20 4.75
N GLY A 111 0.19 32.00 5.75
CA GLY A 111 -1.14 32.60 5.88
C GLY A 111 -2.13 31.73 6.65
N SER A 112 -3.42 31.85 6.35
CA SER A 112 -4.50 31.18 7.09
C SER A 112 -4.51 29.64 6.97
N ALA A 113 -3.79 29.10 5.99
CA ALA A 113 -3.55 27.68 5.79
C ALA A 113 -2.09 27.31 6.02
N ALA A 114 -1.43 27.94 7.00
CA ALA A 114 -0.05 27.63 7.31
C ALA A 114 0.13 26.14 7.64
N THR A 115 1.02 25.48 6.91
CA THR A 115 1.33 24.06 7.05
C THR A 115 2.63 23.74 6.33
N THR A 116 3.24 22.59 6.65
CA THR A 116 4.48 22.13 6.03
C THR A 116 4.29 20.71 5.52
N SER A 117 4.79 20.43 4.32
CA SER A 117 4.75 19.07 3.75
C SER A 117 5.69 18.12 4.50
N PRO A 118 5.47 16.79 4.37
CA PRO A 118 6.55 15.83 4.52
C PRO A 118 7.76 16.20 3.65
N PRO A 119 8.97 15.72 3.97
CA PRO A 119 10.11 15.94 3.09
C PRO A 119 9.90 15.18 1.78
N PHE A 120 10.47 15.70 0.70
CA PHE A 120 10.50 15.05 -0.60
C PHE A 120 11.85 15.29 -1.26
N GLU A 121 12.25 14.40 -2.16
CA GLU A 121 13.54 14.50 -2.85
C GLU A 121 13.36 14.98 -4.28
N VAL A 122 14.36 15.71 -4.78
CA VAL A 122 14.59 15.90 -6.21
C VAL A 122 15.90 15.21 -6.56
N VAL A 123 15.87 14.27 -7.50
CA VAL A 123 17.04 13.48 -7.90
C VAL A 123 17.45 13.78 -9.34
N ALA A 124 18.71 13.48 -9.66
CA ALA A 124 19.27 13.78 -10.98
C ALA A 124 18.70 12.89 -12.11
N SER A 125 18.32 11.65 -11.79
CA SER A 125 17.98 10.66 -12.81
C SER A 125 16.76 9.83 -12.44
N PRO A 126 15.97 9.37 -13.43
CA PRO A 126 14.86 8.44 -13.20
C PRO A 126 15.29 7.14 -12.52
N ALA A 127 16.50 6.65 -12.81
CA ALA A 127 17.01 5.42 -12.24
C ALA A 127 17.15 5.52 -10.72
N THR A 128 17.68 6.64 -10.21
CA THR A 128 17.82 6.91 -8.77
C THR A 128 16.46 6.86 -8.06
N LEU A 129 15.42 7.39 -8.70
CA LEU A 129 14.07 7.45 -8.12
C LEU A 129 13.37 6.07 -8.17
N TRP A 130 13.42 5.41 -9.32
CA TRP A 130 12.53 4.29 -9.63
C TRP A 130 13.16 2.90 -9.43
N GLN A 131 14.49 2.75 -9.49
CA GLN A 131 15.12 1.43 -9.30
C GLN A 131 14.82 0.82 -7.92
N PRO A 132 14.89 1.56 -6.80
CA PRO A 132 14.50 1.02 -5.49
C PRO A 132 13.04 0.58 -5.46
N VAL A 133 12.14 1.36 -6.06
CA VAL A 133 10.70 1.03 -6.13
C VAL A 133 10.46 -0.25 -6.92
N VAL A 134 11.15 -0.44 -8.05
CA VAL A 134 11.10 -1.69 -8.83
C VAL A 134 11.63 -2.86 -8.01
N ALA A 135 12.73 -2.68 -7.28
CA ALA A 135 13.30 -3.73 -6.43
C ALA A 135 12.35 -4.13 -5.30
N ASP A 136 11.69 -3.16 -4.66
CA ASP A 136 10.70 -3.40 -3.61
C ASP A 136 9.44 -4.07 -4.14
N ALA A 137 8.99 -3.69 -5.35
CA ALA A 137 7.87 -4.34 -6.02
C ALA A 137 8.19 -5.82 -6.34
N VAL A 138 9.38 -6.13 -6.85
CA VAL A 138 9.81 -7.53 -7.06
C VAL A 138 9.91 -8.28 -5.72
N ARG A 139 10.45 -7.63 -4.68
CA ARG A 139 10.54 -8.21 -3.35
C ARG A 139 9.16 -8.55 -2.76
N PHE A 140 8.13 -7.78 -3.11
CA PHE A 140 6.75 -8.13 -2.74
C PHE A 140 6.34 -9.49 -3.33
N PHE A 141 6.53 -9.73 -4.63
CA PHE A 141 6.24 -11.03 -5.25
C PHE A 141 7.05 -12.17 -4.62
N GLN A 142 8.35 -11.94 -4.38
CA GLN A 142 9.23 -12.89 -3.70
C GLN A 142 8.72 -13.28 -2.31
N ASN A 143 8.19 -12.32 -1.55
CA ASN A 143 7.60 -12.57 -0.24
C ASN A 143 6.27 -13.36 -0.32
N GLN A 144 5.58 -13.27 -1.46
CA GLN A 144 4.32 -13.96 -1.71
C GLN A 144 4.52 -15.38 -2.28
N ARG A 145 5.75 -15.82 -2.57
CA ARG A 145 5.99 -17.17 -3.10
C ARG A 145 5.41 -18.25 -2.19
N ASP A 146 4.69 -19.18 -2.81
CA ASP A 146 4.21 -20.41 -2.22
C ASP A 146 5.08 -21.60 -2.65
N GLY A 147 4.95 -22.75 -1.99
CA GLY A 147 5.73 -23.94 -2.30
C GLY A 147 7.15 -23.93 -1.73
N THR A 148 7.97 -24.85 -2.21
CA THR A 148 9.34 -25.09 -1.74
C THR A 148 10.40 -24.16 -2.31
N ASP A 149 10.13 -23.53 -3.45
CA ASP A 149 11.07 -22.63 -4.16
C ASP A 149 11.02 -21.20 -3.58
N GLN A 150 11.44 -21.10 -2.32
CA GLN A 150 11.54 -19.85 -1.57
C GLN A 150 12.86 -19.13 -1.85
N VAL A 151 12.83 -17.80 -1.79
CA VAL A 151 14.01 -16.95 -1.86
C VAL A 151 14.22 -16.22 -0.54
N ALA A 152 15.49 -15.94 -0.20
CA ALA A 152 15.81 -15.20 1.02
C ALA A 152 15.22 -13.79 0.96
N GLY A 153 14.56 -13.37 2.05
CA GLY A 153 13.88 -12.09 2.12
C GLY A 153 13.63 -11.66 3.55
N PRO A 154 13.17 -10.41 3.77
CA PRO A 154 13.02 -9.84 5.11
C PRO A 154 11.99 -10.58 5.98
N LEU A 155 11.06 -11.31 5.37
CA LEU A 155 10.05 -12.09 6.08
C LEU A 155 10.50 -13.51 6.44
N ASN A 156 11.69 -13.94 5.99
CA ASN A 156 12.20 -15.31 6.17
C ASN A 156 11.12 -16.37 5.89
N ARG A 157 10.53 -16.29 4.69
CA ARG A 157 9.46 -17.19 4.27
C ARG A 157 9.97 -18.63 4.22
N GLU A 158 9.22 -19.52 4.84
CA GLU A 158 9.48 -20.96 4.84
C GLU A 158 8.57 -21.66 3.82
N PRO A 159 8.99 -22.83 3.29
CA PRO A 159 8.16 -23.63 2.39
C PRO A 159 6.74 -23.88 2.92
N ALA A 160 5.75 -23.52 2.12
CA ALA A 160 4.32 -23.68 2.42
C ALA A 160 3.63 -24.55 1.36
N HIS A 161 2.40 -24.99 1.65
CA HIS A 161 1.53 -25.77 0.77
C HIS A 161 2.19 -26.89 -0.07
N ARG A 162 3.13 -27.62 0.52
CA ARG A 162 3.81 -28.77 -0.11
C ARG A 162 2.86 -29.90 -0.56
N HIS A 163 1.61 -29.88 -0.13
CA HIS A 163 0.58 -30.81 -0.60
C HIS A 163 -0.03 -30.42 -1.95
N ASP A 164 0.22 -29.20 -2.43
CA ASP A 164 -0.19 -28.76 -3.76
C ASP A 164 0.53 -29.52 -4.87
N ALA A 165 1.68 -30.15 -4.57
CA ALA A 165 2.34 -31.13 -5.44
C ALA A 165 1.45 -32.32 -5.82
N ALA A 166 0.35 -32.54 -5.08
CA ALA A 166 -0.63 -33.58 -5.35
C ALA A 166 -2.07 -33.07 -5.14
N ALA A 167 -2.40 -31.93 -5.73
CA ALA A 167 -3.73 -31.33 -5.65
C ALA A 167 -4.81 -32.18 -6.35
N ARG A 168 -6.01 -32.18 -5.78
CA ARG A 168 -7.19 -32.87 -6.32
C ARG A 168 -8.00 -31.91 -7.19
N ILE A 169 -8.42 -32.38 -8.36
CA ILE A 169 -9.28 -31.59 -9.27
C ILE A 169 -10.75 -31.85 -8.94
N TYR A 170 -11.56 -30.79 -8.91
CA TYR A 170 -12.99 -30.85 -8.67
C TYR A 170 -13.76 -30.20 -9.83
N ARG A 171 -14.99 -30.67 -10.07
CA ARG A 171 -15.94 -29.96 -10.94
C ARG A 171 -16.25 -28.60 -10.33
N THR A 172 -16.46 -27.59 -11.17
CA THR A 172 -16.90 -26.26 -10.72
C THR A 172 -18.10 -26.39 -9.79
N PRO A 173 -17.99 -25.94 -8.53
CA PRO A 173 -19.08 -26.04 -7.56
C PRO A 173 -20.24 -25.13 -7.95
N ARG A 174 -21.41 -25.39 -7.37
CA ARG A 174 -22.57 -24.50 -7.51
C ARG A 174 -22.48 -23.41 -6.45
N PHE A 175 -22.78 -22.18 -6.85
CA PHE A 175 -22.88 -21.04 -5.95
C PHE A 175 -24.33 -20.53 -5.98
N PRO A 176 -24.97 -20.25 -4.82
CA PRO A 176 -26.38 -19.89 -4.74
C PRO A 176 -26.68 -18.52 -5.35
N HIS A 177 -25.71 -17.60 -5.28
CA HIS A 177 -25.74 -16.31 -5.95
C HIS A 177 -24.45 -16.16 -6.75
N PRO A 178 -24.42 -16.59 -8.03
CA PRO A 178 -23.25 -16.38 -8.86
C PRO A 178 -22.90 -14.88 -8.86
N TYR A 179 -21.62 -14.56 -8.69
CA TYR A 179 -21.07 -13.19 -8.59
C TYR A 179 -21.34 -12.41 -7.29
N ARG A 180 -22.01 -13.00 -6.28
CA ARG A 180 -22.26 -12.32 -4.98
C ARG A 180 -21.96 -13.18 -3.75
N SER A 181 -21.52 -14.42 -3.95
CA SER A 181 -21.23 -15.33 -2.85
C SER A 181 -20.19 -16.36 -3.24
N ASP A 182 -19.19 -16.51 -2.38
CA ASP A 182 -18.15 -17.55 -2.48
C ASP A 182 -18.57 -18.83 -1.74
N ARG A 183 -19.82 -18.90 -1.29
CA ARG A 183 -20.34 -20.06 -0.56
C ARG A 183 -20.67 -21.18 -1.54
N ILE A 184 -19.87 -22.23 -1.50
CA ILE A 184 -20.12 -23.48 -2.22
C ILE A 184 -21.40 -24.14 -1.68
N GLN A 185 -22.30 -24.49 -2.59
CA GLN A 185 -23.52 -25.22 -2.28
C GLN A 185 -23.33 -26.71 -2.53
N GLY A 186 -23.56 -27.51 -1.48
CA GLY A 186 -23.43 -28.96 -1.54
C GLY A 186 -21.97 -29.43 -1.43
N ARG A 187 -21.73 -30.70 -1.80
CA ARG A 187 -20.40 -31.31 -1.73
C ARG A 187 -19.60 -31.02 -2.99
N LEU A 188 -18.28 -30.97 -2.84
CA LEU A 188 -17.36 -30.96 -3.98
C LEU A 188 -17.36 -32.32 -4.68
N HIS A 189 -17.36 -32.29 -6.01
CA HIS A 189 -17.33 -33.50 -6.85
C HIS A 189 -15.99 -33.64 -7.53
N ARG A 190 -15.16 -34.56 -7.05
CA ARG A 190 -13.82 -34.79 -7.60
C ARG A 190 -13.90 -35.29 -9.05
N ILE A 191 -12.99 -34.81 -9.89
CA ILE A 191 -12.78 -35.31 -11.24
C ILE A 191 -11.68 -36.37 -11.20
N GLY A 192 -12.06 -37.63 -11.41
CA GLY A 192 -11.13 -38.76 -11.49
C GLY A 192 -10.33 -39.02 -10.20
N HIS A 193 -9.31 -39.86 -10.34
CA HIS A 193 -8.44 -40.27 -9.23
C HIS A 193 -7.03 -39.69 -9.27
N ARG A 194 -6.65 -39.02 -10.37
CA ARG A 194 -5.33 -38.40 -10.53
C ARG A 194 -5.25 -37.09 -9.73
N THR A 195 -4.03 -36.76 -9.34
CA THR A 195 -3.66 -35.46 -8.79
C THR A 195 -2.83 -34.71 -9.81
N VAL A 196 -2.72 -33.40 -9.64
CA VAL A 196 -1.84 -32.53 -10.41
C VAL A 196 -0.91 -31.81 -9.46
N ASP A 197 0.31 -31.58 -9.91
CA ASP A 197 1.24 -30.70 -9.22
C ASP A 197 0.89 -29.26 -9.59
N VAL A 198 0.50 -28.48 -8.60
CA VAL A 198 0.25 -27.04 -8.68
C VAL A 198 0.97 -26.30 -7.57
N GLU A 199 2.05 -26.89 -7.04
CA GLU A 199 2.96 -26.24 -6.09
C GLU A 199 3.66 -25.05 -6.76
N GLY A 200 3.98 -24.03 -5.96
CA GLY A 200 4.59 -22.79 -6.44
C GLY A 200 3.56 -21.68 -6.65
N GLY A 201 3.94 -20.69 -7.45
CA GLY A 201 3.15 -19.48 -7.68
C GLY A 201 3.16 -18.54 -6.47
N TRP A 202 2.29 -17.54 -6.50
CA TRP A 202 2.17 -16.55 -5.43
C TRP A 202 0.84 -16.65 -4.71
N PHE A 203 0.88 -16.44 -3.39
CA PHE A 203 -0.31 -16.05 -2.65
C PHE A 203 -0.89 -14.75 -3.24
N ASP A 204 -2.18 -14.79 -3.56
CA ASP A 204 -2.84 -13.75 -4.35
C ASP A 204 -2.99 -12.44 -3.60
N ALA A 205 -3.28 -12.52 -2.30
CA ALA A 205 -3.43 -11.34 -1.47
C ALA A 205 -2.94 -11.60 -0.04
N GLY A 206 -3.67 -11.08 0.96
CA GLY A 206 -3.37 -11.29 2.37
C GLY A 206 -3.76 -12.68 2.89
N ASP A 207 -4.40 -13.51 2.07
CA ASP A 207 -4.64 -14.92 2.33
C ASP A 207 -3.59 -15.80 1.63
N TYR A 208 -3.81 -17.11 1.60
CA TYR A 208 -2.85 -18.06 1.02
C TYR A 208 -3.40 -18.78 -0.22
N LEU A 209 -4.51 -18.31 -0.80
CA LEU A 209 -5.04 -18.86 -2.04
C LEU A 209 -4.28 -18.34 -3.25
N LYS A 210 -4.40 -19.07 -4.37
CA LYS A 210 -3.78 -18.76 -5.66
C LYS A 210 -4.83 -18.79 -6.74
N PHE A 211 -4.86 -17.79 -7.61
CA PHE A 211 -5.83 -17.68 -8.70
C PHE A 211 -5.12 -17.42 -10.02
N THR A 212 -5.43 -18.21 -11.05
CA THR A 212 -4.76 -18.12 -12.35
C THR A 212 -4.99 -16.79 -13.06
N HIS A 213 -6.17 -16.16 -12.89
CA HIS A 213 -6.49 -14.91 -13.57
C HIS A 213 -5.60 -13.76 -13.09
N THR A 214 -5.54 -13.55 -11.78
CA THR A 214 -4.76 -12.48 -11.15
C THR A 214 -3.26 -12.76 -11.28
N ALA A 215 -2.83 -14.01 -11.10
CA ALA A 215 -1.45 -14.41 -11.34
C ALA A 215 -1.01 -14.15 -12.78
N ALA A 216 -1.79 -14.57 -13.79
CA ALA A 216 -1.47 -14.32 -15.20
C ALA A 216 -1.43 -12.83 -15.53
N TYR A 217 -2.35 -12.03 -14.98
CA TYR A 217 -2.31 -10.58 -15.17
C TYR A 217 -1.06 -9.96 -14.55
N ALA A 218 -0.72 -10.33 -13.31
CA ALA A 218 0.47 -9.83 -12.63
C ALA A 218 1.77 -10.25 -13.36
N ASP A 219 1.84 -11.50 -13.83
CA ASP A 219 2.98 -12.03 -14.56
C ASP A 219 3.21 -11.29 -15.88
N VAL A 220 2.13 -11.01 -16.64
CA VAL A 220 2.19 -10.16 -17.84
C VAL A 220 2.72 -8.76 -17.52
N LEU A 221 2.39 -8.19 -16.35
CA LEU A 221 2.94 -6.89 -15.95
C LEU A 221 4.43 -6.98 -15.59
N LEU A 222 4.90 -8.06 -14.98
CA LEU A 222 6.33 -8.29 -14.72
C LEU A 222 7.12 -8.41 -16.04
N GLU A 223 6.65 -9.24 -16.97
CA GLU A 223 7.23 -9.40 -18.31
C GLU A 223 7.19 -8.10 -19.12
N ALA A 224 6.08 -7.36 -19.09
CA ALA A 224 5.96 -6.06 -19.75
C ALA A 224 6.94 -5.03 -19.15
N SER A 225 7.12 -5.05 -17.83
CA SER A 225 8.08 -4.19 -17.12
C SER A 225 9.51 -4.54 -17.48
N GLN A 226 9.86 -5.84 -17.53
CA GLN A 226 11.15 -6.33 -18.01
C GLN A 226 11.41 -5.82 -19.43
N ARG A 227 10.45 -5.98 -20.34
CA ARG A 227 10.56 -5.50 -21.71
C ARG A 227 10.76 -3.98 -21.79
N ALA A 228 10.02 -3.21 -20.99
CA ALA A 228 10.13 -1.74 -20.95
C ALA A 228 11.48 -1.26 -20.41
N LEU A 229 12.03 -1.96 -19.41
CA LEU A 229 13.34 -1.65 -18.83
C LEU A 229 14.51 -2.13 -19.69
N ALA A 230 14.27 -3.09 -20.60
CA ALA A 230 15.28 -3.65 -21.50
C ALA A 230 16.55 -4.05 -20.74
N GLY A 231 17.73 -3.58 -21.17
CA GLY A 231 19.02 -3.89 -20.51
C GLY A 231 19.15 -3.37 -19.08
N SER A 232 18.23 -2.50 -18.62
CA SER A 232 18.19 -2.00 -17.25
C SER A 232 17.30 -2.82 -16.33
N ALA A 233 16.63 -3.86 -16.83
CA ALA A 233 15.80 -4.75 -16.01
C ALA A 233 16.70 -5.52 -15.02
N PRO A 234 16.41 -5.46 -13.70
CA PRO A 234 17.17 -6.24 -12.74
C PRO A 234 16.91 -7.73 -12.94
N GLN A 235 17.92 -8.57 -12.77
CA GLN A 235 17.78 -10.03 -12.96
C GLN A 235 16.69 -10.63 -12.06
N SER A 236 16.49 -10.07 -10.86
CA SER A 236 15.42 -10.48 -9.95
C SER A 236 14.02 -10.29 -10.53
N LEU A 237 13.79 -9.27 -11.37
CA LEU A 237 12.50 -9.08 -12.06
C LEU A 237 12.26 -10.21 -13.08
N VAL A 238 13.30 -10.55 -13.85
CA VAL A 238 13.26 -11.62 -14.86
C VAL A 238 13.03 -12.98 -14.21
N ASP A 239 13.75 -13.26 -13.12
CA ASP A 239 13.63 -14.52 -12.40
C ASP A 239 12.26 -14.65 -11.72
N GLU A 240 11.69 -13.55 -11.23
CA GLU A 240 10.36 -13.56 -10.63
C GLU A 240 9.25 -13.74 -11.66
N ALA A 241 9.33 -13.07 -12.81
CA ALA A 241 8.39 -13.31 -13.93
C ALA A 241 8.39 -14.79 -14.36
N ARG A 242 9.57 -15.38 -14.54
CA ARG A 242 9.68 -16.82 -14.89
C ARG A 242 9.13 -17.74 -13.81
N PHE A 243 9.23 -17.35 -12.54
CA PHE A 243 8.65 -18.12 -11.45
C PHE A 243 7.12 -18.15 -11.53
N GLY A 244 6.48 -17.01 -11.86
CA GLY A 244 5.05 -16.93 -12.12
C GLY A 244 4.62 -17.73 -13.34
N GLU A 245 5.29 -17.52 -14.48
CA GLU A 245 5.03 -18.22 -15.74
C GLU A 245 5.10 -19.75 -15.57
N LYS A 246 6.09 -20.25 -14.81
CA LYS A 246 6.26 -21.69 -14.56
C LYS A 246 5.06 -22.31 -13.82
N TRP A 247 4.36 -21.54 -12.99
CA TRP A 247 3.21 -22.03 -12.22
C TRP A 247 1.91 -22.05 -13.05
N LEU A 248 1.78 -21.15 -14.04
CA LEU A 248 0.61 -21.03 -14.91
C LEU A 248 0.50 -22.16 -15.95
#